data_AF-A0A7J0H0V1-F1
#
_entry.id   AF-A0A7J0H0V1-F1
#
_cell.length_a   1.000
_cell.length_b   1.000
_cell.length_c   1.000
_cell.angle_alpha   90.00
_cell.angle_beta   90.00
_cell.angle_gamma   90.00
#
_symmetry.space_group_name_H-M   'P 1'
#
loop_
_entity.id
_entity.type
_entity.pdbx_description
1 polymer ?
#
loop_
_entity_poly.entity_id
_entity_poly.type
_entity_poly.pdbx_seq_one_letter_code
_entity_poly.pdbx_strand_id
1 'polypeptide(L)'
;MAYSFGSFSMLVSLAILFIPIRVRQMLTNRALTEVAIDLASSKAKDIHKKLDSLYDKTSNSRMKDRYNSCSKNYHDAMRDLEETKRLFNDHDYKRILVQVNDVVEEVHDCKNQLDKLEKKRV
;
A
#
# COMPACT_ATOMS: atom_id res chain seq x y z
N MET A 1 3.53 -51.79 34.19
CA MET A 1 3.13 -51.53 32.79
C MET A 1 1.62 -51.45 32.73
N ALA A 2 1.07 -50.32 32.24
CA ALA A 2 -0.16 -50.23 31.47
C ALA A 2 -0.45 -48.74 31.19
N TYR A 3 -0.15 -48.30 29.98
CA TYR A 3 -0.68 -47.06 29.41
C TYR A 3 -2.10 -47.34 28.91
N SER A 4 -3.02 -46.41 29.14
CA SER A 4 -4.11 -46.14 28.19
C SER A 4 -4.65 -44.72 28.41
N PHE A 5 -4.04 -43.77 27.70
CA PHE A 5 -4.59 -42.42 27.55
C PHE A 5 -5.63 -42.48 26.44
N GLY A 6 -6.90 -42.33 26.81
CA GLY A 6 -8.03 -42.34 25.90
C GLY A 6 -8.00 -41.20 24.88
N SER A 7 -7.86 -41.56 23.61
CA SER A 7 -8.83 -41.31 22.54
C SER A 7 -9.60 -39.97 22.46
N PHE A 8 -9.00 -38.83 22.80
CA PHE A 8 -9.59 -37.51 22.49
C PHE A 8 -8.69 -36.56 21.66
N SER A 9 -7.54 -37.04 21.17
CA SER A 9 -6.55 -36.19 20.47
C SER A 9 -6.52 -36.33 18.93
N MET A 10 -7.48 -37.01 18.29
CA MET A 10 -7.43 -37.24 16.83
C MET A 10 -8.48 -36.50 15.97
N LEU A 11 -9.49 -35.85 16.57
CA LEU A 11 -10.53 -35.18 15.78
C LEU A 11 -10.26 -33.69 15.50
N VAL A 12 -9.32 -33.05 16.19
CA VAL A 12 -8.97 -31.65 15.91
C VAL A 12 -7.94 -31.54 14.76
N SER A 13 -7.17 -32.60 14.50
CA SER A 13 -6.10 -32.58 13.48
C SER A 13 -6.55 -32.86 12.04
N LEU A 14 -7.78 -33.35 11.81
CA LEU A 14 -8.27 -33.64 10.46
C LEU A 14 -9.07 -32.50 9.82
N ALA A 15 -9.62 -31.56 10.59
CA ALA A 15 -10.37 -30.42 10.02
C ALA A 15 -9.48 -29.43 9.25
N ILE A 16 -8.17 -29.40 9.53
CA ILE A 16 -7.19 -28.53 8.84
C ILE A 16 -6.83 -29.07 7.45
N LEU A 17 -7.01 -30.38 7.20
CA LEU A 17 -6.70 -31.04 5.92
C LEU A 17 -7.87 -31.01 4.91
N PHE A 18 -9.08 -30.63 5.34
CA PHE A 18 -10.26 -30.53 4.48
C PHE A 18 -10.67 -29.09 4.13
N ILE A 19 -9.87 -28.08 4.50
CA ILE A 19 -9.99 -26.77 3.85
C ILE A 19 -9.46 -26.95 2.44
N PRO A 20 -10.27 -26.78 1.38
CA PRO A 20 -9.76 -26.88 0.02
C PRO A 20 -8.59 -25.91 -0.12
N ILE A 21 -7.46 -26.37 -0.66
CA ILE A 21 -6.22 -25.60 -0.88
C ILE A 21 -6.50 -24.20 -1.45
N ARG A 22 -7.57 -24.09 -2.25
CA ARG A 22 -8.12 -22.85 -2.82
C ARG A 22 -8.56 -21.79 -1.80
N VAL A 23 -9.13 -22.17 -0.65
CA VAL A 23 -9.55 -21.25 0.42
C VAL A 23 -8.34 -20.73 1.22
N ARG A 24 -7.33 -21.58 1.43
CA ARG A 24 -6.08 -21.19 2.12
C ARG A 24 -5.24 -20.22 1.29
N GLN A 25 -5.11 -20.46 -0.02
CA GLN A 25 -4.41 -19.58 -0.97
C GLN A 25 -5.10 -18.21 -1.15
N MET A 26 -6.45 -18.21 -1.09
CA MET A 26 -7.24 -16.99 -1.24
C MET A 26 -7.16 -16.09 0.01
N LEU A 27 -7.11 -16.69 1.21
CA LEU A 27 -6.85 -15.97 2.47
C LEU A 27 -5.46 -15.32 2.49
N THR A 28 -4.43 -15.99 1.95
CA THR A 28 -3.08 -15.43 1.88
C THR A 28 -2.98 -14.24 0.92
N ASN A 29 -3.64 -14.30 -0.23
CA ASN A 29 -3.62 -13.20 -1.20
C ASN A 29 -4.36 -11.96 -0.66
N ARG A 30 -5.49 -12.18 0.03
CA ARG A 30 -6.25 -11.08 0.63
C ARG A 30 -5.45 -10.38 1.73
N ALA A 31 -4.89 -11.15 2.67
CA ALA A 31 -4.05 -10.61 3.73
C ALA A 31 -2.83 -9.87 3.17
N LEU A 32 -2.19 -10.42 2.13
CA LEU A 32 -1.06 -9.77 1.46
C LEU A 32 -1.45 -8.44 0.80
N THR A 33 -2.59 -8.40 0.10
CA THR A 33 -3.08 -7.16 -0.53
C THR A 33 -3.40 -6.10 0.52
N GLU A 34 -4.03 -6.47 1.64
CA GLU A 34 -4.33 -5.53 2.73
C GLU A 34 -3.04 -4.94 3.32
N VAL A 35 -2.04 -5.77 3.61
CA VAL A 35 -0.72 -5.33 4.07
C VAL A 35 -0.03 -4.43 3.06
N ALA A 36 -0.14 -4.73 1.76
CA ALA A 36 0.46 -3.91 0.70
C ALA A 36 -0.18 -2.51 0.61
N ILE A 37 -1.52 -2.43 0.70
CA ILE A 37 -2.25 -1.16 0.71
C ILE A 37 -1.86 -0.32 1.94
N ASP A 38 -1.77 -0.95 3.10
CA ASP A 38 -1.39 -0.27 4.35
C ASP A 38 0.07 0.21 4.32
N LEU A 39 0.98 -0.59 3.80
CA LEU A 39 2.37 -0.20 3.60
C LEU A 39 2.49 0.98 2.64
N ALA A 40 1.81 0.92 1.48
CA ALA A 40 1.79 2.01 0.51
C ALA A 40 1.24 3.31 1.14
N SER A 41 0.13 3.20 1.89
CA SER A 41 -0.50 4.33 2.59
C SER A 41 0.44 4.96 3.62
N SER A 42 1.13 4.13 4.41
CA SER A 42 2.11 4.60 5.39
C SER A 42 3.27 5.32 4.72
N LYS A 43 3.80 4.77 3.62
CA LYS A 43 4.91 5.39 2.87
C LYS A 43 4.51 6.68 2.19
N ALA A 44 3.31 6.75 1.61
CA ALA A 44 2.78 7.98 1.03
C ALA A 44 2.69 9.10 2.09
N LYS A 45 2.16 8.78 3.28
CA LYS A 45 2.10 9.70 4.43
C LYS A 45 3.48 10.20 4.88
N ASP A 46 4.46 9.30 4.97
CA ASP A 46 5.82 9.67 5.37
C ASP A 46 6.47 10.60 4.34
N ILE A 47 6.28 10.32 3.04
CA ILE A 47 6.83 11.13 1.96
C ILE A 47 6.16 12.50 1.90
N HIS A 48 4.84 12.58 2.01
CA HIS A 48 4.09 13.84 2.11
C HIS A 48 4.65 14.72 3.22
N LYS A 49 4.78 14.19 4.45
CA LYS A 49 5.36 14.93 5.59
C LYS A 49 6.78 15.41 5.32
N LYS A 50 7.58 14.59 4.63
CA LYS A 50 8.95 14.95 4.26
C LYS A 50 8.97 16.09 3.22
N LEU A 51 8.06 16.06 2.24
CA LEU A 51 7.91 17.11 1.23
C LEU A 51 7.50 18.44 1.87
N ASP A 52 6.54 18.42 2.78
CA ASP A 52 6.15 19.62 3.54
C ASP A 52 7.33 20.18 4.35
N SER A 53 8.07 19.30 5.06
CA SER A 53 9.25 19.75 5.79
C SER A 53 10.34 20.34 4.88
N LEU A 54 10.50 19.82 3.66
CA LEU A 54 11.46 20.34 2.69
C LEU A 54 11.01 21.68 2.11
N TYR A 55 9.71 21.84 1.88
CA TYR A 55 9.10 23.10 1.48
C TYR A 55 9.38 24.21 2.50
N ASP A 56 9.19 23.94 3.79
CA ASP A 56 9.41 24.92 4.86
C ASP A 56 10.88 25.32 5.00
N LYS A 57 11.80 24.37 4.81
CA LYS A 57 13.24 24.55 5.03
C LYS A 57 13.98 25.20 3.86
N THR A 58 13.44 25.12 2.64
CA THR A 58 14.14 25.63 1.46
C THR A 58 13.86 27.12 1.24
N SER A 59 14.90 27.89 0.94
CA SER A 59 14.79 29.28 0.48
C SER A 59 14.68 29.41 -1.03
N ASN A 60 14.93 28.32 -1.77
CA ASN A 60 14.87 28.31 -3.23
C ASN A 60 13.41 28.22 -3.69
N SER A 61 12.88 29.30 -4.28
CA SER A 61 11.49 29.38 -4.75
C SER A 61 11.13 28.25 -5.72
N ARG A 62 12.02 27.94 -6.66
CA ARG A 62 11.80 26.85 -7.62
C ARG A 62 11.73 25.47 -6.93
N MET A 63 12.47 25.27 -5.84
CA MET A 63 12.35 24.04 -5.06
C MET A 63 11.08 24.03 -4.22
N LYS A 64 10.65 25.17 -3.66
CA LYS A 64 9.36 25.30 -2.98
C LYS A 64 8.20 24.89 -3.89
N ASP A 65 8.14 25.42 -5.10
CA ASP A 65 7.05 25.11 -6.04
C ASP A 65 6.98 23.61 -6.36
N ARG A 66 8.16 22.98 -6.53
CA ARG A 66 8.26 21.54 -6.78
C ARG A 66 7.87 20.69 -5.58
N TYR A 67 8.34 21.02 -4.38
CA TYR A 67 7.96 20.29 -3.17
C TYR A 67 6.47 20.43 -2.88
N ASN A 68 5.89 21.61 -3.09
CA ASN A 68 4.46 21.84 -2.97
C ASN A 68 3.67 21.02 -3.98
N SER A 69 4.07 21.00 -5.25
CA SER A 69 3.37 20.20 -6.25
C SER A 69 3.51 18.70 -5.97
N CYS A 70 4.69 18.21 -5.61
CA CYS A 70 4.87 16.83 -5.17
C CYS A 70 4.01 16.50 -3.94
N SER A 71 3.88 17.42 -2.97
CA SER A 71 3.07 17.20 -1.77
C SER A 71 1.59 16.99 -2.15
N LYS A 72 1.07 17.77 -3.11
CA LYS A 72 -0.28 17.58 -3.67
C LYS A 72 -0.46 16.21 -4.33
N ASN A 73 0.49 15.79 -5.17
CA ASN A 73 0.44 14.45 -5.78
C ASN A 73 0.38 13.34 -4.70
N TYR A 74 1.18 13.44 -3.64
CA TYR A 74 1.14 12.47 -2.54
C TYR A 74 -0.14 12.57 -1.70
N HIS A 75 -0.76 13.74 -1.60
CA HIS A 75 -2.06 13.91 -0.98
C HIS A 75 -3.16 13.20 -1.79
N ASP A 76 -3.14 13.33 -3.12
CA ASP A 76 -4.09 12.67 -4.01
C ASP A 76 -3.85 11.15 -4.02
N ALA A 77 -2.59 10.69 -4.11
CA ALA A 77 -2.25 9.28 -3.96
C ALA A 77 -2.73 8.67 -2.62
N MET A 78 -2.68 9.44 -1.52
CA MET A 78 -3.23 8.99 -0.24
C MET A 78 -4.76 8.79 -0.29
N ARG A 79 -5.49 9.68 -0.96
CA ARG A 79 -6.94 9.55 -1.14
C ARG A 79 -7.29 8.33 -2.00
N ASP A 80 -6.55 8.09 -3.07
CA ASP A 80 -6.79 6.94 -3.96
C ASP A 80 -6.44 5.61 -3.26
N LEU A 81 -5.43 5.60 -2.39
CA LEU A 81 -5.12 4.44 -1.54
C LEU A 81 -6.21 4.18 -0.49
N GLU A 82 -6.80 5.23 0.08
CA GLU A 82 -7.95 5.09 1.00
C GLU A 82 -9.17 4.51 0.26
N GLU A 83 -9.45 4.99 -0.95
CA GLU A 83 -10.54 4.44 -1.77
C GLU A 83 -10.23 3.00 -2.22
N THR A 84 -8.98 2.71 -2.60
CA THR A 84 -8.52 1.34 -2.89
C THR A 84 -8.79 0.41 -1.72
N LYS A 85 -8.51 0.85 -0.48
CA LYS A 85 -8.80 0.06 0.73
C LYS A 85 -10.30 -0.20 0.91
N ARG A 86 -11.15 0.80 0.66
CA ARG A 86 -12.62 0.66 0.72
C ARG A 86 -13.11 -0.34 -0.33
N LEU A 87 -12.73 -0.15 -1.59
CA LEU A 87 -13.10 -1.06 -2.70
C LEU A 87 -12.63 -2.49 -2.46
N PHE A 88 -11.43 -2.66 -1.90
CA PHE A 88 -10.91 -3.96 -1.51
C PHE A 88 -11.75 -4.65 -0.43
N ASN A 89 -12.20 -3.89 0.57
CA ASN A 89 -13.08 -4.39 1.63
C ASN A 89 -14.49 -4.71 1.10
N ASP A 90 -14.97 -3.95 0.12
CA ASP A 90 -16.24 -4.16 -0.56
C ASP A 90 -16.19 -5.27 -1.63
N HIS A 91 -15.02 -5.87 -1.84
CA HIS A 91 -14.76 -6.90 -2.86
C HIS A 91 -14.98 -6.40 -4.31
N ASP A 92 -14.95 -5.08 -4.54
CA ASP A 92 -15.05 -4.45 -5.86
C ASP A 92 -13.66 -4.31 -6.52
N TYR A 93 -13.07 -5.46 -6.85
CA TYR A 93 -11.71 -5.51 -7.41
C TYR A 93 -11.60 -4.88 -8.80
N LYS A 94 -12.71 -4.68 -9.52
CA LYS A 94 -12.69 -4.09 -10.88
C LYS A 94 -12.29 -2.62 -10.84
N ARG A 95 -12.74 -1.89 -9.81
CA ARG A 95 -12.47 -0.45 -9.65
C ARG A 95 -11.11 -0.17 -8.98
N ILE A 96 -10.54 -1.14 -8.27
CA ILE A 96 -9.20 -1.01 -7.66
C ILE A 96 -8.14 -0.65 -8.70
N LEU A 97 -8.18 -1.24 -9.89
CA LEU A 97 -7.17 -0.97 -10.92
C LEU A 97 -7.12 0.50 -11.33
N VAL A 98 -8.27 1.18 -11.35
CA VAL A 98 -8.33 2.63 -11.65
C VAL A 98 -7.57 3.40 -10.59
N GLN A 99 -7.91 3.18 -9.31
CA GLN A 99 -7.27 3.87 -8.19
C GLN A 99 -5.77 3.58 -8.09
N VAL A 100 -5.34 2.34 -8.34
CA VAL A 100 -3.92 1.98 -8.32
C VAL A 100 -3.15 2.66 -9.45
N ASN A 101 -3.76 2.79 -10.64
CA ASN A 101 -3.12 3.50 -11.75
C ASN A 101 -2.98 5.00 -11.45
N ASP A 102 -4.00 5.61 -10.85
CA ASP A 102 -3.98 7.01 -10.42
C ASP A 102 -2.81 7.24 -9.41
N VAL A 103 -2.69 6.38 -8.39
CA VAL A 103 -1.55 6.41 -7.44
C VAL A 103 -0.18 6.33 -8.14
N VAL A 104 -0.06 5.46 -9.14
CA VAL A 104 1.20 5.30 -9.89
C VAL A 104 1.51 6.56 -10.71
N GLU A 105 0.51 7.15 -11.35
CA GLU A 105 0.64 8.39 -12.11
C GLU A 105 1.07 9.55 -11.18
N GLU A 106 0.42 9.71 -10.04
CA GLU A 106 0.74 10.76 -9.07
C GLU A 106 2.19 10.67 -8.56
N VAL A 107 2.63 9.46 -8.20
CA VAL A 107 4.01 9.21 -7.76
C VAL A 107 5.01 9.47 -8.89
N HIS A 108 4.69 9.04 -10.11
CA HIS A 108 5.53 9.24 -11.29
C HIS A 108 5.66 10.73 -11.64
N ASP A 109 4.58 11.49 -11.55
CA ASP A 109 4.57 12.92 -11.83
C ASP A 109 5.41 13.71 -10.83
N CYS A 110 5.32 13.38 -9.54
CA CYS A 110 6.21 13.96 -8.55
C CYS A 110 7.68 13.65 -8.87
N LYS A 111 8.00 12.39 -9.20
CA LYS A 111 9.36 11.99 -9.60
C LYS A 111 9.85 12.82 -10.79
N ASN A 112 9.05 12.96 -11.85
CA ASN A 112 9.41 13.75 -13.02
C ASN A 112 9.64 15.23 -12.72
N GLN A 113 8.91 15.79 -11.76
CA GLN A 113 9.12 17.16 -11.33
C GLN A 113 10.48 17.33 -10.65
N LEU A 114 10.90 16.36 -9.83
CA LEU A 114 12.20 16.39 -9.15
C LEU A 114 13.36 16.05 -10.12
N ASP A 115 13.20 15.07 -11.01
CA ASP A 115 14.24 14.62 -11.95
C ASP A 115 14.59 15.68 -13.03
N LYS A 116 13.66 16.61 -13.34
CA LYS A 116 13.94 17.81 -14.15
C LYS A 116 15.07 18.71 -13.57
N LEU A 117 15.61 18.38 -12.40
CA LEU A 117 16.76 19.03 -11.77
C LEU A 117 18.11 18.45 -12.20
N GLU A 118 18.18 17.17 -12.58
CA GLU A 118 19.45 16.52 -12.95
C GLU A 118 19.89 16.93 -14.36
N LYS A 119 18.95 16.99 -15.31
CA LYS A 119 19.24 17.35 -16.71
C LYS A 119 19.56 18.84 -16.96
N LYS A 120 19.27 19.73 -16.00
CA LYS A 120 19.57 21.18 -16.13
C LYS A 120 20.85 21.61 -15.41
N ARG A 121 21.56 20.68 -14.77
CA ARG A 121 22.80 20.94 -14.03
C ARG A 121 24.05 20.42 -14.77
N VAL A 122 23.91 20.08 -16.06
CA VAL A 122 24.97 19.71 -17.02
C VAL A 122 25.01 20.77 -18.11
#